data_AF-A0A9D6KXI6-F1
#
_entry.id   AF-A0A9D6KXI6-F1
#
_cell.length_a   1.000
_cell.length_b   1.000
_cell.length_c   1.000
_cell.angle_alpha   90.00
_cell.angle_beta   90.00
_cell.angle_gamma   90.00
#
_symmetry.space_group_name_H-M   'P 1'
#
loop_
_entity.id
_entity.type
_entity.pdbx_description
1 polymer ?
#
loop_
_entity_poly.entity_id
_entity_poly.type
_entity_poly.pdbx_seq_one_letter_code
_entity_poly.pdbx_strand_id
1 'polypeptide(L)'
;MSFFDALFRLVFGSRPASPPAPPPRPPATPPAPPPRPPATPPAPPPPATPPAPPPAAPPAPPPVTPPAPPPAPPAPPAPLPPPVGPSDYLATLRRESTASLARADFETVAGRLGCEWEAVAAVSQVESGPLGGFAADGRPIILFERHLFSRWTNHQYDAAHPTVSNQTPGGYPRSQADRWAQMTEAYALDPEAALQSASYGRFQVLGRNYTNLGMANAHLYVSKLAKSEKDQLEAFEGFVTANNLRDELQRKDWAGFARGYNGPGYAANQYDLKMAQAYANLKATPIA
;
A
#
# COMPACT_ATOMS: atom_id res chain seq x y z
N MET A 1 -13.28 4.54 -9.39
CA MET A 1 -13.19 3.09 -9.11
C MET A 1 -11.75 2.79 -8.71
N SER A 2 -11.55 2.17 -7.55
CA SER A 2 -10.22 1.81 -7.04
C SER A 2 -9.63 0.63 -7.83
N PHE A 3 -8.30 0.58 -7.98
CA PHE A 3 -7.46 -0.54 -8.46
C PHE A 3 -8.10 -1.93 -8.19
N PHE A 4 -8.46 -2.08 -6.93
CA PHE A 4 -8.99 -3.27 -6.32
C PHE A 4 -10.37 -3.69 -6.81
N ASP A 5 -11.22 -2.73 -7.14
CA ASP A 5 -12.58 -2.93 -7.63
C ASP A 5 -12.58 -3.56 -9.05
N ALA A 6 -11.55 -3.24 -9.85
CA ALA A 6 -11.37 -3.76 -11.20
C ALA A 6 -10.73 -5.15 -11.23
N LEU A 7 -9.74 -5.41 -10.36
CA LEU A 7 -9.19 -6.75 -10.16
C LEU A 7 -10.23 -7.69 -9.53
N PHE A 8 -11.01 -7.20 -8.57
CA PHE A 8 -12.08 -7.96 -7.92
C PHE A 8 -13.18 -8.40 -8.90
N ARG A 9 -13.67 -7.51 -9.77
CA ARG A 9 -14.67 -7.87 -10.80
C ARG A 9 -14.17 -8.90 -11.80
N LEU A 10 -12.86 -8.93 -12.06
CA LEU A 10 -12.23 -9.90 -12.95
C LEU A 10 -12.09 -11.28 -12.30
N VAL A 11 -11.87 -11.35 -10.98
CA VAL A 11 -11.63 -12.60 -10.24
C VAL A 11 -12.91 -13.22 -9.68
N PHE A 12 -13.88 -12.41 -9.23
CA PHE A 12 -15.03 -12.88 -8.44
C PHE A 12 -16.40 -12.56 -9.07
N GLY A 13 -16.44 -11.99 -10.28
CA GLY A 13 -17.68 -11.65 -10.98
C GLY A 13 -18.43 -10.43 -10.42
N SER A 14 -19.62 -10.17 -10.96
CA SER A 14 -20.48 -9.04 -10.53
C SER A 14 -21.29 -9.39 -9.28
N ARG A 15 -21.48 -8.38 -8.40
CA ARG A 15 -22.31 -8.41 -7.20
C ARG A 15 -23.67 -9.13 -7.41
N PRO A 16 -24.11 -10.05 -6.53
CA PRO A 16 -25.54 -10.22 -6.29
C PRO A 16 -26.08 -8.96 -5.59
N ALA A 17 -27.33 -8.59 -5.91
CA ALA A 17 -28.00 -7.46 -5.28
C ALA A 17 -28.02 -7.64 -3.75
N SER A 18 -27.63 -6.59 -3.02
CA SER A 18 -27.71 -6.60 -1.56
C SER A 18 -29.18 -6.73 -1.14
N PRO A 19 -29.51 -7.60 -0.17
CA PRO A 19 -30.84 -7.57 0.45
C PRO A 19 -31.05 -6.21 1.15
N PRO A 20 -32.31 -5.73 1.25
CA PRO A 20 -32.61 -4.45 1.88
C PRO A 20 -32.12 -4.42 3.32
N ALA A 21 -31.58 -3.27 3.73
CA ALA A 21 -31.09 -3.05 5.08
C ALA A 21 -32.23 -3.25 6.10
N PRO A 22 -31.98 -3.93 7.24
CA PRO A 22 -32.96 -4.01 8.32
C PRO A 22 -33.23 -2.62 8.92
N PRO A 23 -34.44 -2.37 9.44
CA PRO A 23 -34.79 -1.08 10.04
C PRO A 23 -33.88 -0.77 11.25
N PRO A 24 -33.59 0.51 11.50
CA PRO A 24 -32.75 0.92 12.62
C PRO A 24 -33.38 0.52 13.95
N ARG A 25 -32.58 -0.08 14.84
CA ARG A 25 -33.00 -0.37 16.21
C ARG A 25 -33.17 0.93 17.01
N PRO A 26 -34.16 1.02 17.91
CA PRO A 26 -34.28 2.16 18.81
C PRO A 26 -33.04 2.27 19.73
N PRO A 27 -32.64 3.49 20.12
CA PRO A 27 -31.48 3.71 20.97
C PRO A 27 -31.69 3.10 22.37
N ALA A 28 -30.71 2.34 22.84
CA ALA A 28 -30.69 1.82 24.20
C ALA A 28 -30.42 2.96 25.20
N THR A 29 -31.20 2.98 26.29
CA THR A 29 -31.02 3.93 27.40
C THR A 29 -29.75 3.58 28.18
N PRO A 30 -28.82 4.52 28.42
CA PRO A 30 -27.63 4.24 29.20
C PRO A 30 -27.96 4.05 30.69
N PRO A 31 -27.25 3.16 31.41
CA PRO A 31 -27.46 2.96 32.85
C PRO A 31 -26.96 4.16 33.66
N ALA A 32 -27.61 4.40 34.80
CA ALA A 32 -27.29 5.49 35.71
C ALA A 32 -25.91 5.30 36.40
N PRO A 33 -25.15 6.39 36.63
CA PRO A 33 -23.86 6.31 37.31
C PRO A 33 -23.99 6.07 38.82
N PRO A 34 -23.01 5.41 39.46
CA PRO A 34 -23.02 5.17 40.90
C PRO A 34 -22.78 6.44 41.74
N PRO A 35 -23.25 6.49 43.00
CA PRO A 35 -23.08 7.65 43.88
C PRO A 35 -21.61 7.84 44.35
N ARG A 36 -21.19 9.10 44.49
CA ARG A 36 -19.83 9.47 44.96
C ARG A 36 -19.69 9.35 46.49
N PRO A 37 -18.50 8.98 46.99
CA PRO A 37 -18.20 9.00 48.42
C PRO A 37 -18.02 10.42 48.97
N PRO A 38 -18.23 10.65 50.29
CA PRO A 38 -18.13 11.95 50.92
C PRO A 38 -16.68 12.44 51.05
N ALA A 39 -16.48 13.74 50.85
CA ALA A 39 -15.17 14.41 50.87
C ALA A 39 -14.73 14.79 52.30
N THR A 40 -13.44 14.60 52.58
CA THR A 40 -12.77 15.03 53.82
C THR A 40 -12.37 16.51 53.71
N PRO A 41 -12.56 17.35 54.76
CA PRO A 41 -12.19 18.76 54.70
C PRO A 41 -10.67 18.99 54.79
N PRO A 42 -10.11 19.98 54.07
CA PRO A 42 -8.67 20.25 54.05
C PRO A 42 -8.20 21.08 55.27
N ALA A 43 -6.93 20.90 55.64
CA ALA A 43 -6.25 21.63 56.70
C ALA A 43 -5.91 23.09 56.29
N PRO A 44 -5.80 24.04 57.25
CA PRO A 44 -5.51 25.44 56.95
C PRO A 44 -4.05 25.69 56.57
N PRO A 45 -3.78 26.70 55.71
CA PRO A 45 -2.43 26.98 55.21
C PRO A 45 -1.57 27.82 56.19
N PRO A 46 -0.23 27.75 56.08
CA PRO A 46 0.69 28.57 56.88
C PRO A 46 0.78 30.03 56.38
N PRO A 47 1.26 30.98 57.22
CA PRO A 47 1.32 32.40 56.89
C PRO A 47 2.40 32.73 55.84
N ALA A 48 2.08 33.69 54.96
CA ALA A 48 2.86 34.04 53.78
C ALA A 48 4.09 34.92 54.08
N THR A 49 5.19 34.62 53.39
CA THR A 49 6.42 35.42 53.36
C THR A 49 6.30 36.53 52.31
N PRO A 50 6.81 37.76 52.54
CA PRO A 50 6.73 38.84 51.55
C PRO A 50 7.61 38.55 50.31
N PRO A 51 7.20 38.98 49.11
CA PRO A 51 7.89 38.66 47.86
C PRO A 51 9.19 39.45 47.68
N ALA A 52 10.20 38.79 47.11
CA ALA A 52 11.45 39.42 46.67
C ALA A 52 11.20 40.36 45.47
N PRO A 53 12.01 41.43 45.29
CA PRO A 53 11.91 42.30 44.13
C PRO A 53 12.26 41.56 42.82
N PRO A 54 11.66 41.94 41.69
CA PRO A 54 11.89 41.27 40.42
C PRO A 54 13.31 41.53 39.89
N PRO A 55 13.93 40.54 39.22
CA PRO A 55 15.24 40.73 38.60
C PRO A 55 15.15 41.69 37.41
N ALA A 56 16.23 42.44 37.15
CA ALA A 56 16.34 43.35 36.01
C ALA A 56 16.18 42.59 34.69
N ALA A 57 15.44 43.19 33.74
CA ALA A 57 15.18 42.61 32.43
C ALA A 57 16.48 42.45 31.61
N PRO A 58 16.68 41.32 30.91
CA PRO A 58 17.82 41.14 30.02
C PRO A 58 17.69 42.02 28.76
N PRO A 59 18.81 42.40 28.11
CA PRO A 59 18.77 43.17 26.88
C PRO A 59 18.11 42.38 25.74
N ALA A 60 17.44 43.10 24.82
CA ALA A 60 16.76 42.52 23.68
C ALA A 60 17.73 41.77 22.74
N PRO A 61 17.35 40.62 22.18
CA PRO A 61 18.18 39.91 21.21
C PRO A 61 18.27 40.69 19.89
N PRO A 62 19.37 40.54 19.12
CA PRO A 62 19.48 41.15 17.80
C PRO A 62 18.43 40.60 16.83
N PRO A 63 18.07 41.34 15.76
CA PRO A 63 17.08 40.88 14.79
C PRO A 63 17.56 39.60 14.11
N VAL A 64 16.75 38.55 14.20
CA VAL A 64 17.00 37.25 13.57
C VAL A 64 16.52 37.32 12.12
N THR A 65 17.44 37.31 11.16
CA THR A 65 17.10 37.04 9.75
C THR A 65 16.46 35.66 9.64
N PRO A 66 15.34 35.50 8.90
CA PRO A 66 14.73 34.20 8.70
C PRO A 66 15.73 33.26 8.01
N PRO A 67 15.76 31.97 8.39
CA PRO A 67 16.64 31.01 7.73
C PRO A 67 16.28 30.94 6.24
N ALA A 68 17.31 30.81 5.40
CA ALA A 68 17.13 30.55 3.98
C ALA A 68 16.22 29.32 3.79
N PRO A 69 15.36 29.29 2.76
CA PRO A 69 14.60 28.10 2.44
C PRO A 69 15.54 26.89 2.31
N PRO A 70 15.10 25.67 2.69
CA PRO A 70 15.91 24.48 2.52
C PRO A 70 16.37 24.39 1.06
N PRO A 71 17.59 23.91 0.79
CA PRO A 71 18.02 23.67 -0.58
C PRO A 71 17.01 22.75 -1.25
N ALA A 72 16.73 23.02 -2.54
CA ALA A 72 15.91 22.13 -3.34
C ALA A 72 16.40 20.68 -3.17
N PRO A 73 15.51 19.67 -3.16
CA PRO A 73 15.93 18.28 -3.13
C PRO A 73 16.99 18.05 -4.23
N PRO A 74 18.01 17.22 -3.98
CA PRO A 74 19.01 16.93 -5.00
C PRO A 74 18.29 16.52 -6.28
N ALA A 75 18.73 17.05 -7.41
CA ALA A 75 18.25 16.61 -8.70
C ALA A 75 18.32 15.07 -8.74
N PRO A 76 17.30 14.39 -9.28
CA PRO A 76 17.35 12.94 -9.42
C PRO A 76 18.68 12.56 -10.09
N PRO A 77 19.31 11.44 -9.69
CA PRO A 77 20.52 10.98 -10.36
C PRO A 77 20.27 10.98 -11.87
N ALA A 78 21.24 11.48 -12.63
CA ALA A 78 21.16 11.49 -14.08
C ALA A 78 20.69 10.10 -14.55
N PRO A 79 19.67 10.02 -15.42
CA PRO A 79 19.18 8.73 -15.86
C PRO A 79 20.36 7.93 -16.40
N LEU A 80 20.53 6.71 -15.89
CA LEU A 80 21.44 5.75 -16.49
C LEU A 80 21.11 5.71 -17.99
N PRO A 81 22.11 5.66 -18.88
CA PRO A 81 21.84 5.53 -20.31
C PRO A 81 20.89 4.34 -20.50
N PRO A 82 19.78 4.49 -21.24
CA PRO A 82 18.80 3.43 -21.34
C PRO A 82 19.51 2.19 -21.92
N PRO A 83 19.55 1.06 -21.21
CA PRO A 83 19.87 -0.17 -21.88
C PRO A 83 18.64 -0.48 -22.74
N VAL A 84 18.88 -0.53 -24.05
CA VAL A 84 17.98 -1.12 -25.05
C VAL A 84 16.65 -0.36 -25.26
N GLY A 85 16.13 -0.36 -26.50
CA GLY A 85 14.92 0.40 -26.85
C GLY A 85 13.68 -0.03 -26.05
N PRO A 86 12.57 0.73 -26.10
CA PRO A 86 11.38 0.46 -25.29
C PRO A 86 10.77 -0.95 -25.50
N SER A 87 11.02 -1.57 -26.66
CA SER A 87 10.61 -2.95 -26.97
C SER A 87 11.41 -4.01 -26.23
N ASP A 88 12.66 -3.74 -25.90
CA ASP A 88 13.62 -4.78 -25.53
C ASP A 88 13.54 -5.07 -24.04
N TYR A 89 13.49 -4.03 -23.19
CA TYR A 89 13.31 -4.22 -21.75
C TYR A 89 11.96 -4.85 -21.39
N LEU A 90 10.84 -4.33 -21.89
CA LEU A 90 9.52 -4.90 -21.57
C LEU A 90 9.36 -6.34 -22.09
N ALA A 91 10.07 -6.70 -23.16
CA ALA A 91 10.13 -8.07 -23.65
C ALA A 91 10.88 -9.01 -22.69
N THR A 92 11.88 -8.53 -21.93
CA THR A 92 12.60 -9.36 -20.96
C THR A 92 11.81 -9.68 -19.69
N LEU A 93 10.71 -8.97 -19.43
CA LEU A 93 9.88 -9.16 -18.22
C LEU A 93 9.06 -10.45 -18.32
N ARG A 94 9.71 -11.58 -18.10
CA ARG A 94 9.13 -12.92 -18.14
C ARG A 94 9.65 -13.74 -16.96
N ARG A 95 8.79 -14.60 -16.41
CA ARG A 95 9.15 -15.53 -15.35
C ARG A 95 10.32 -16.43 -15.77
N GLU A 96 11.28 -16.53 -14.88
CA GLU A 96 12.38 -17.49 -14.95
C GLU A 96 12.00 -18.78 -14.20
N SER A 97 11.13 -18.67 -13.19
CA SER A 97 10.61 -19.81 -12.42
C SER A 97 9.10 -19.95 -12.56
N THR A 98 8.64 -21.18 -12.75
CA THR A 98 7.22 -21.54 -12.74
C THR A 98 6.75 -22.12 -11.40
N ALA A 99 7.62 -22.17 -10.39
CA ALA A 99 7.27 -22.67 -9.08
C ALA A 99 6.27 -21.73 -8.39
N SER A 100 5.13 -22.28 -7.99
CA SER A 100 4.16 -21.58 -7.15
C SER A 100 4.71 -21.42 -5.73
N LEU A 101 4.23 -20.40 -5.02
CA LEU A 101 4.51 -20.29 -3.58
C LEU A 101 4.02 -21.53 -2.82
N ALA A 102 4.91 -22.14 -2.06
CA ALA A 102 4.60 -23.20 -1.13
C ALA A 102 4.41 -22.64 0.28
N ARG A 103 3.82 -23.44 1.18
CA ARG A 103 3.67 -23.09 2.59
C ARG A 103 4.99 -22.62 3.23
N ALA A 104 6.10 -23.30 2.94
CA ALA A 104 7.42 -22.95 3.48
C ALA A 104 7.89 -21.53 3.10
N ASP A 105 7.48 -21.02 1.93
CA ASP A 105 7.79 -19.65 1.52
C ASP A 105 7.05 -18.63 2.40
N PHE A 106 5.77 -18.90 2.67
CA PHE A 106 4.97 -18.09 3.61
C PHE A 106 5.50 -18.17 5.03
N GLU A 107 5.89 -19.35 5.51
CA GLU A 107 6.48 -19.54 6.84
C GLU A 107 7.79 -18.76 7.01
N THR A 108 8.63 -18.74 5.97
CA THR A 108 9.89 -17.98 5.97
C THR A 108 9.63 -16.48 6.15
N VAL A 109 8.74 -15.90 5.34
CA VAL A 109 8.40 -14.47 5.43
C VAL A 109 7.67 -14.14 6.73
N ALA A 110 6.73 -14.99 7.15
CA ALA A 110 5.99 -14.79 8.39
C ALA A 110 6.91 -14.83 9.62
N GLY A 111 7.93 -15.71 9.62
CA GLY A 111 8.96 -15.73 10.66
C GLY A 111 9.72 -14.40 10.78
N ARG A 112 10.03 -13.75 9.65
CA ARG A 112 10.68 -12.43 9.63
C ARG A 112 9.75 -11.27 10.01
N LEU A 113 8.47 -11.38 9.70
CA LEU A 113 7.43 -10.43 10.09
C LEU A 113 6.93 -10.65 11.53
N GLY A 114 7.26 -11.78 12.15
CA GLY A 114 6.82 -12.17 13.49
C GLY A 114 5.33 -12.51 13.58
N CYS A 115 4.70 -12.93 12.47
CA CYS A 115 3.28 -13.27 12.42
C CYS A 115 3.06 -14.73 12.01
N GLU A 116 1.79 -15.15 11.96
CA GLU A 116 1.41 -16.48 11.47
C GLU A 116 1.49 -16.54 9.94
N TRP A 117 1.95 -17.68 9.38
CA TRP A 117 2.08 -17.85 7.93
C TRP A 117 0.72 -17.75 7.22
N GLU A 118 -0.35 -18.15 7.89
CA GLU A 118 -1.72 -18.02 7.42
C GLU A 118 -2.11 -16.55 7.22
N ALA A 119 -1.55 -15.61 8.00
CA ALA A 119 -1.84 -14.19 7.82
C ALA A 119 -1.22 -13.67 6.53
N VAL A 120 0.01 -14.06 6.21
CA VAL A 120 0.67 -13.70 4.94
C VAL A 120 -0.03 -14.38 3.75
N ALA A 121 -0.36 -15.66 3.89
CA ALA A 121 -1.07 -16.41 2.86
C ALA A 121 -2.50 -15.87 2.61
N ALA A 122 -3.19 -15.41 3.66
CA ALA A 122 -4.50 -14.77 3.53
C ALA A 122 -4.45 -13.51 2.67
N VAL A 123 -3.44 -12.65 2.86
CA VAL A 123 -3.22 -11.48 1.99
C VAL A 123 -3.01 -11.93 0.54
N SER A 124 -2.14 -12.93 0.31
CA SER A 124 -1.91 -13.46 -1.03
C SER A 124 -3.20 -13.96 -1.71
N GLN A 125 -4.10 -14.63 -0.98
CA GLN A 125 -5.36 -15.12 -1.53
C GLN A 125 -6.33 -14.00 -1.91
N VAL A 126 -6.34 -12.91 -1.14
CA VAL A 126 -7.26 -11.78 -1.36
C VAL A 126 -6.79 -10.87 -2.50
N GLU A 127 -5.47 -10.70 -2.63
CA GLU A 127 -4.86 -9.80 -3.63
C GLU A 127 -5.05 -10.32 -5.06
N SER A 128 -4.52 -11.52 -5.37
CA SER A 128 -4.58 -12.08 -6.72
C SER A 128 -5.41 -13.37 -6.81
N GLY A 129 -5.66 -14.04 -5.68
CA GLY A 129 -6.39 -15.31 -5.62
C GLY A 129 -5.92 -16.32 -6.68
N PRO A 130 -6.83 -16.90 -7.50
CA PRO A 130 -6.49 -17.91 -8.49
C PRO A 130 -5.73 -17.38 -9.71
N LEU A 131 -5.64 -16.05 -9.92
CA LEU A 131 -4.87 -15.50 -11.05
C LEU A 131 -3.37 -15.73 -10.90
N GLY A 132 -2.88 -15.90 -9.66
CA GLY A 132 -1.46 -16.01 -9.36
C GLY A 132 -0.67 -14.74 -9.72
N GLY A 133 0.66 -14.88 -9.80
CA GLY A 133 1.56 -13.76 -10.11
C GLY A 133 1.86 -13.54 -11.59
N PHE A 134 1.52 -14.49 -12.46
CA PHE A 134 1.93 -14.48 -13.87
C PHE A 134 0.80 -14.90 -14.81
N ALA A 135 0.71 -14.23 -15.97
CA ALA A 135 -0.13 -14.65 -17.07
C ALA A 135 0.45 -15.89 -17.78
N ALA A 136 -0.36 -16.49 -18.67
CA ALA A 136 0.05 -17.68 -19.44
C ALA A 136 1.29 -17.46 -20.31
N ASP A 137 1.51 -16.23 -20.77
CA ASP A 137 2.69 -15.83 -21.55
C ASP A 137 3.94 -15.54 -20.68
N GLY A 138 3.86 -15.79 -19.37
CA GLY A 138 4.96 -15.61 -18.42
C GLY A 138 5.17 -14.18 -17.96
N ARG A 139 4.41 -13.18 -18.44
CA ARG A 139 4.47 -11.81 -17.91
C ARG A 139 3.86 -11.72 -16.52
N PRO A 140 4.38 -10.86 -15.63
CA PRO A 140 3.70 -10.60 -14.38
C PRO A 140 2.32 -10.02 -14.64
N ILE A 141 1.36 -10.39 -13.79
CA ILE A 141 0.04 -9.75 -13.77
C ILE A 141 0.23 -8.29 -13.36
N ILE A 142 -0.31 -7.35 -14.14
CA ILE A 142 -0.23 -5.92 -13.82
C ILE A 142 -1.61 -5.26 -13.72
N LEU A 143 -1.65 -4.12 -13.04
CA LEU A 143 -2.58 -3.04 -13.34
C LEU A 143 -1.79 -1.73 -13.46
N PHE A 144 -2.11 -0.97 -14.49
CA PHE A 144 -1.50 0.33 -14.73
C PHE A 144 -2.39 1.45 -14.17
N GLU A 145 -1.82 2.31 -13.33
CA GLU A 145 -2.51 3.42 -12.68
C GLU A 145 -2.23 4.73 -13.40
N ARG A 146 -3.06 5.05 -14.41
CA ARG A 146 -2.92 6.28 -15.21
C ARG A 146 -2.87 7.59 -14.40
N HIS A 147 -3.45 7.58 -13.21
CA HIS A 147 -3.46 8.72 -12.29
C HIS A 147 -2.18 8.87 -11.50
N LEU A 148 -1.46 7.77 -11.26
CA LEU A 148 -0.10 7.82 -10.76
C LEU A 148 0.85 8.28 -11.86
N PHE A 149 0.72 7.75 -13.08
CA PHE A 149 1.54 8.18 -14.21
C PHE A 149 1.41 9.67 -14.49
N SER A 150 0.17 10.16 -14.53
CA SER A 150 -0.16 11.60 -14.59
C SER A 150 0.55 12.39 -13.50
N ARG A 151 0.50 11.95 -12.23
CA ARG A 151 1.19 12.62 -11.12
C ARG A 151 2.71 12.64 -11.29
N TRP A 152 3.32 11.51 -11.64
CA TRP A 152 4.77 11.38 -11.74
C TRP A 152 5.37 12.14 -12.93
N THR A 153 4.58 12.32 -13.99
CA THR A 153 4.94 13.10 -15.17
C THR A 153 4.50 14.56 -15.06
N ASN A 154 4.10 15.02 -13.86
CA ASN A 154 3.61 16.38 -13.62
C ASN A 154 2.49 16.81 -14.60
N HIS A 155 1.59 15.87 -14.90
CA HIS A 155 0.43 16.03 -15.79
C HIS A 155 0.79 16.33 -17.26
N GLN A 156 2.06 16.16 -17.65
CA GLN A 156 2.58 16.48 -18.98
C GLN A 156 1.80 15.78 -20.11
N TYR A 157 1.38 14.53 -19.89
CA TYR A 157 0.78 13.70 -20.93
C TYR A 157 -0.75 13.63 -20.86
N ASP A 158 -1.40 14.34 -19.92
CA ASP A 158 -2.86 14.20 -19.69
C ASP A 158 -3.71 14.53 -20.92
N ALA A 159 -3.31 15.54 -21.70
CA ALA A 159 -4.04 15.98 -22.87
C ALA A 159 -3.79 15.08 -24.10
N ALA A 160 -2.53 14.67 -24.30
CA ALA A 160 -2.11 13.92 -25.48
C ALA A 160 -2.34 12.41 -25.36
N HIS A 161 -2.30 11.87 -24.13
CA HIS A 161 -2.38 10.44 -23.83
C HIS A 161 -3.38 10.12 -22.70
N PRO A 162 -4.66 10.52 -22.80
CA PRO A 162 -5.64 10.39 -21.72
C PRO A 162 -5.95 8.95 -21.27
N THR A 163 -5.57 7.97 -22.09
CA THR A 163 -5.68 6.52 -21.82
C THR A 163 -4.69 6.06 -20.75
N VAL A 164 -3.49 6.65 -20.72
CA VAL A 164 -2.38 6.28 -19.81
C VAL A 164 -1.96 7.42 -18.87
N SER A 165 -2.43 8.64 -19.10
CA SER A 165 -2.20 9.78 -18.22
C SER A 165 -3.54 10.48 -17.95
N ASN A 166 -4.05 10.39 -16.72
CA ASN A 166 -5.27 11.12 -16.33
C ASN A 166 -5.33 11.29 -14.82
N GLN A 167 -5.56 12.51 -14.33
CA GLN A 167 -5.66 12.80 -12.89
C GLN A 167 -6.72 11.96 -12.15
N THR A 168 -7.73 11.48 -12.87
CA THR A 168 -8.78 10.62 -12.32
C THR A 168 -8.44 9.13 -12.50
N PRO A 169 -8.45 8.32 -11.42
CA PRO A 169 -8.24 6.88 -11.50
C PRO A 169 -9.32 6.20 -12.36
N GLY A 170 -8.97 5.09 -13.02
CA GLY A 170 -9.88 4.36 -13.90
C GLY A 170 -9.25 4.05 -15.26
N GLY A 171 -10.11 3.74 -16.24
CA GLY A 171 -9.65 3.35 -17.57
C GLY A 171 -8.98 1.98 -17.59
N TYR A 172 -9.30 1.11 -16.62
CA TYR A 172 -8.69 -0.21 -16.46
C TYR A 172 -9.22 -1.20 -17.51
N PRO A 173 -8.35 -1.73 -18.38
CA PRO A 173 -8.74 -2.78 -19.30
C PRO A 173 -9.05 -4.09 -18.58
N ARG A 174 -9.88 -4.91 -19.23
CA ARG A 174 -10.28 -6.23 -18.71
C ARG A 174 -9.20 -7.28 -18.90
N SER A 175 -8.46 -7.22 -20.01
CA SER A 175 -7.44 -8.22 -20.34
C SER A 175 -6.05 -7.78 -19.88
N GLN A 176 -5.18 -8.74 -19.58
CA GLN A 176 -3.77 -8.45 -19.33
C GLN A 176 -3.07 -7.92 -20.60
N ALA A 177 -3.46 -8.38 -21.78
CA ALA A 177 -2.90 -7.89 -23.04
C ALA A 177 -3.08 -6.37 -23.19
N ASP A 178 -4.29 -5.85 -22.94
CA ASP A 178 -4.59 -4.42 -23.02
C ASP A 178 -3.94 -3.61 -21.89
N ARG A 179 -3.80 -4.19 -20.69
CA ARG A 179 -3.05 -3.55 -19.59
C ARG A 179 -1.57 -3.41 -19.92
N TRP A 180 -0.99 -4.42 -20.56
CA TRP A 180 0.37 -4.34 -21.08
C TRP A 180 0.49 -3.38 -22.25
N ALA A 181 -0.55 -3.20 -23.08
CA ALA A 181 -0.56 -2.14 -24.09
C ALA A 181 -0.52 -0.74 -23.46
N GLN A 182 -1.26 -0.50 -22.35
CA GLN A 182 -1.12 0.74 -21.57
C GLN A 182 0.29 0.92 -21.02
N MET A 183 0.90 -0.12 -20.46
CA MET A 183 2.29 -0.07 -19.99
C MET A 183 3.24 0.29 -21.14
N THR A 184 3.11 -0.33 -22.30
CA THR A 184 3.96 -0.06 -23.47
C THR A 184 3.81 1.39 -23.95
N GLU A 185 2.58 1.91 -24.02
CA GLU A 185 2.33 3.31 -24.38
C GLU A 185 2.98 4.26 -23.37
N ALA A 186 2.75 4.07 -22.07
CA ALA A 186 3.32 4.91 -21.04
C ALA A 186 4.86 4.83 -20.97
N TYR A 187 5.42 3.64 -21.14
CA TYR A 187 6.86 3.40 -21.10
C TYR A 187 7.58 4.08 -22.26
N ALA A 188 6.93 4.23 -23.42
CA ALA A 188 7.48 5.01 -24.52
C ALA A 188 7.54 6.52 -24.24
N LEU A 189 6.75 7.02 -23.29
CA LEU A 189 6.69 8.42 -22.90
C LEU A 189 7.66 8.73 -21.76
N ASP A 190 7.58 7.95 -20.67
CA ASP A 190 8.48 8.03 -19.51
C ASP A 190 8.66 6.62 -18.91
N PRO A 191 9.79 5.95 -19.20
CA PRO A 191 10.06 4.58 -18.74
C PRO A 191 9.96 4.39 -17.23
N GLU A 192 10.58 5.28 -16.47
CA GLU A 192 10.70 5.14 -15.02
C GLU A 192 9.34 5.44 -14.36
N ALA A 193 8.66 6.52 -14.75
CA ALA A 193 7.33 6.84 -14.25
C ALA A 193 6.30 5.76 -14.63
N ALA A 194 6.38 5.18 -15.83
CA ALA A 194 5.49 4.09 -16.25
C ALA A 194 5.64 2.87 -15.34
N LEU A 195 6.88 2.45 -15.08
CA LEU A 195 7.14 1.32 -14.19
C LEU A 195 6.73 1.60 -12.74
N GLN A 196 6.93 2.83 -12.26
CA GLN A 196 6.48 3.22 -10.92
C GLN A 196 4.94 3.24 -10.78
N SER A 197 4.23 3.39 -11.89
CA SER A 197 2.77 3.57 -11.96
C SER A 197 1.99 2.29 -12.13
N ALA A 198 2.63 1.12 -12.12
CA ALA A 198 1.91 -0.15 -12.15
C ALA A 198 2.16 -1.00 -10.91
N SER A 199 1.19 -1.83 -10.58
CA SER A 199 1.30 -2.90 -9.60
C SER A 199 1.70 -4.19 -10.30
N TYR A 200 2.44 -5.05 -9.61
CA TYR A 200 3.03 -6.24 -10.22
C TYR A 200 2.77 -7.50 -9.40
N GLY A 201 2.43 -8.58 -10.11
CA GLY A 201 2.45 -9.93 -9.59
C GLY A 201 1.40 -10.22 -8.52
N ARG A 202 1.64 -11.28 -7.76
CA ARG A 202 0.68 -11.88 -6.82
C ARG A 202 0.21 -10.94 -5.70
N PHE A 203 1.10 -10.07 -5.24
CA PHE A 203 0.82 -9.14 -4.13
C PHE A 203 0.48 -7.73 -4.61
N GLN A 204 0.57 -7.48 -5.92
CA GLN A 204 0.22 -6.21 -6.55
C GLN A 204 0.91 -4.99 -5.88
N VAL A 205 2.14 -5.16 -5.41
CA VAL A 205 2.94 -4.04 -4.88
C VAL A 205 3.34 -3.13 -6.05
N LEU A 206 3.12 -1.82 -5.89
CA LEU A 206 3.42 -0.82 -6.92
C LEU A 206 4.93 -0.67 -7.16
N GLY A 207 5.32 -0.46 -8.41
CA GLY A 207 6.73 -0.32 -8.83
C GLY A 207 7.46 0.83 -8.15
N ARG A 208 6.74 1.89 -7.73
CA ARG A 208 7.31 3.00 -6.94
C ARG A 208 7.95 2.60 -5.62
N ASN A 209 7.67 1.39 -5.12
CA ASN A 209 8.17 0.88 -3.84
C ASN A 209 9.57 0.24 -3.97
N TYR A 210 10.29 0.47 -5.07
CA TYR A 210 11.62 -0.11 -5.29
C TYR A 210 12.61 0.17 -4.15
N THR A 211 12.51 1.32 -3.50
CA THR A 211 13.33 1.70 -2.34
C THR A 211 13.09 0.83 -1.12
N ASN A 212 11.93 0.18 -0.98
CA ASN A 212 11.63 -0.72 0.14
C ASN A 212 12.51 -1.98 0.13
N LEU A 213 13.09 -2.31 -1.02
CA LEU A 213 14.07 -3.39 -1.18
C LEU A 213 15.51 -2.85 -1.38
N GLY A 214 15.75 -1.57 -1.11
CA GLY A 214 17.07 -0.95 -1.31
C GLY A 214 17.51 -0.87 -2.78
N MET A 215 16.57 -0.94 -3.73
CA MET A 215 16.90 -0.90 -5.15
C MET A 215 17.07 0.53 -5.65
N ALA A 216 17.87 0.69 -6.71
CA ALA A 216 18.19 2.01 -7.24
C ALA A 216 17.05 2.65 -8.07
N ASN A 217 16.21 1.83 -8.71
CA ASN A 217 15.15 2.30 -9.60
C ASN A 217 14.06 1.24 -9.83
N ALA A 218 12.97 1.64 -10.50
CA ALA A 218 11.86 0.76 -10.83
C ALA A 218 12.23 -0.32 -11.86
N HIS A 219 13.22 -0.10 -12.72
CA HIS A 219 13.68 -1.10 -13.68
C HIS A 219 14.24 -2.35 -12.99
N LEU A 220 15.12 -2.18 -12.01
CA LEU A 220 15.68 -3.29 -11.23
C LEU A 220 14.60 -4.01 -10.42
N TYR A 221 13.68 -3.24 -9.85
CA TYR A 221 12.56 -3.78 -9.09
C TYR A 221 11.65 -4.63 -9.96
N VAL A 222 11.11 -4.07 -11.04
CA VAL A 222 10.18 -4.79 -11.92
C VAL A 222 10.87 -6.00 -12.58
N SER A 223 12.16 -5.90 -12.92
CA SER A 223 12.93 -7.05 -13.38
C SER A 223 12.97 -8.17 -12.34
N LYS A 224 13.20 -7.86 -11.05
CA LYS A 224 13.14 -8.85 -9.96
C LYS A 224 11.75 -9.46 -9.83
N LEU A 225 10.70 -8.64 -9.79
CA LEU A 225 9.31 -9.11 -9.63
C LEU A 225 8.84 -9.97 -10.82
N ALA A 226 9.45 -9.79 -11.99
CA ALA A 226 9.17 -10.59 -13.17
C ALA A 226 9.78 -12.00 -13.12
N LYS A 227 10.72 -12.32 -12.21
CA LYS A 227 11.42 -13.61 -12.21
C LYS A 227 10.64 -14.75 -11.56
N SER A 228 10.02 -14.51 -10.40
CA SER A 228 9.32 -15.55 -9.64
C SER A 228 8.25 -15.00 -8.68
N GLU A 229 7.33 -15.86 -8.21
CA GLU A 229 6.38 -15.45 -7.16
C GLU A 229 7.08 -15.23 -5.81
N LYS A 230 8.25 -15.86 -5.57
CA LYS A 230 9.05 -15.63 -4.36
C LYS A 230 9.63 -14.22 -4.33
N ASP A 231 10.08 -13.71 -5.47
CA ASP A 231 10.51 -12.33 -5.61
C ASP A 231 9.36 -11.33 -5.36
N GLN A 232 8.14 -11.70 -5.77
CA GLN A 232 6.94 -10.91 -5.49
C GLN A 232 6.55 -10.97 -3.99
N LEU A 233 6.76 -12.10 -3.33
CA LEU A 233 6.57 -12.25 -1.88
C LEU A 233 7.60 -11.44 -1.08
N GLU A 234 8.84 -11.36 -1.53
CA GLU A 234 9.87 -10.49 -0.92
C GLU A 234 9.50 -9.01 -1.07
N ALA A 235 8.99 -8.59 -2.23
CA ALA A 235 8.45 -7.26 -2.43
C ALA A 235 7.30 -6.91 -1.46
N PHE A 236 6.42 -7.88 -1.19
CA PHE A 236 5.38 -7.75 -0.17
C PHE A 236 5.99 -7.57 1.23
N GLU A 237 6.95 -8.40 1.62
CA GLU A 237 7.65 -8.30 2.91
C GLU A 237 8.30 -6.92 3.10
N GLY A 238 8.99 -6.43 2.07
CA GLY A 238 9.60 -5.10 2.03
C GLY A 238 8.56 -3.99 2.20
N PHE A 239 7.42 -4.08 1.50
CA PHE A 239 6.33 -3.13 1.64
C PHE A 239 5.74 -3.10 3.05
N VAL A 240 5.41 -4.26 3.62
CA VAL A 240 4.86 -4.38 4.98
C VAL A 240 5.82 -3.78 6.00
N THR A 241 7.12 -4.04 5.83
CA THR A 241 8.16 -3.51 6.71
C THR A 241 8.28 -1.99 6.62
N ALA A 242 8.44 -1.46 5.40
CA ALA A 242 8.66 -0.03 5.18
C ALA A 242 7.47 0.84 5.59
N ASN A 243 6.25 0.29 5.57
CA ASN A 243 5.03 1.01 5.92
C ASN A 243 4.55 0.73 7.35
N ASN A 244 5.37 0.06 8.18
CA ASN A 244 5.03 -0.31 9.56
C ASN A 244 3.68 -1.07 9.65
N LEU A 245 3.45 -2.04 8.76
CA LEU A 245 2.22 -2.84 8.73
C LEU A 245 2.37 -4.21 9.41
N ARG A 246 3.50 -4.41 10.12
CA ARG A 246 3.85 -5.69 10.73
C ARG A 246 2.94 -5.99 11.92
N ASP A 247 2.71 -4.99 12.77
CA ASP A 247 1.96 -5.17 14.00
C ASP A 247 0.47 -5.40 13.74
N GLU A 248 -0.09 -4.90 12.64
CA GLU A 248 -1.43 -5.26 12.20
C GLU A 248 -1.53 -6.73 11.82
N LEU A 249 -0.55 -7.30 11.08
CA LEU A 249 -0.53 -8.73 10.79
C LEU A 249 -0.33 -9.58 12.05
N GLN A 250 0.52 -9.13 12.98
CA GLN A 250 0.76 -9.82 14.26
C GLN A 250 -0.51 -9.87 15.12
N ARG A 251 -1.22 -8.75 15.23
CA ARG A 251 -2.48 -8.63 15.98
C ARG A 251 -3.70 -9.12 15.20
N LYS A 252 -3.55 -9.48 13.92
CA LYS A 252 -4.61 -9.84 12.98
C LYS A 252 -5.66 -8.72 12.85
N ASP A 253 -5.19 -7.47 12.90
CA ASP A 253 -6.00 -6.29 12.65
C ASP A 253 -6.18 -6.12 11.14
N TRP A 254 -7.13 -6.87 10.59
CA TRP A 254 -7.40 -6.87 9.14
C TRP A 254 -7.87 -5.52 8.62
N ALA A 255 -8.55 -4.72 9.45
CA ALA A 255 -9.02 -3.39 9.07
C ALA A 255 -7.86 -2.40 9.02
N GLY A 256 -7.00 -2.39 10.05
CA GLY A 256 -5.77 -1.61 10.06
C GLY A 256 -4.85 -1.97 8.90
N PHE A 257 -4.61 -3.27 8.70
CA PHE A 257 -3.79 -3.76 7.61
C PHE A 257 -4.36 -3.37 6.24
N ALA A 258 -5.65 -3.62 6.00
CA ALA A 258 -6.30 -3.26 4.74
C ALA A 258 -6.25 -1.76 4.45
N ARG A 259 -6.40 -0.92 5.49
CA ARG A 259 -6.30 0.52 5.34
C ARG A 259 -4.89 0.95 4.93
N GLY A 260 -3.86 0.37 5.52
CA GLY A 260 -2.47 0.67 5.21
C GLY A 260 -2.02 0.12 3.84
N TYR A 261 -2.46 -1.10 3.52
CA TYR A 261 -2.07 -1.80 2.30
C TYR A 261 -2.90 -1.39 1.08
N ASN A 262 -4.22 -1.39 1.20
CA ASN A 262 -5.15 -1.11 0.10
C ASN A 262 -5.61 0.37 0.05
N GLY A 263 -5.35 1.14 1.10
CA GLY A 263 -5.71 2.55 1.23
C GLY A 263 -7.06 2.79 1.92
N PRO A 264 -7.45 4.06 2.14
CA PRO A 264 -8.62 4.44 2.94
C PRO A 264 -9.97 3.92 2.38
N GLY A 265 -10.02 3.58 1.09
CA GLY A 265 -11.21 3.02 0.44
C GLY A 265 -11.38 1.50 0.57
N TYR A 266 -10.56 0.82 1.38
CA TYR A 266 -10.52 -0.64 1.46
C TYR A 266 -11.90 -1.27 1.77
N ALA A 267 -12.68 -0.65 2.67
CA ALA A 267 -13.93 -1.20 3.18
C ALA A 267 -15.01 -1.33 2.09
N ALA A 268 -14.98 -0.47 1.06
CA ALA A 268 -15.91 -0.56 -0.07
C ALA A 268 -15.79 -1.90 -0.81
N ASN A 269 -14.60 -2.50 -0.74
CA ASN A 269 -14.26 -3.78 -1.34
C ASN A 269 -14.11 -4.91 -0.31
N GLN A 270 -14.42 -4.66 0.98
CA GLN A 270 -14.39 -5.65 2.05
C GLN A 270 -13.05 -6.39 2.19
N TYR A 271 -11.92 -5.70 1.96
CA TYR A 271 -10.58 -6.30 2.05
C TYR A 271 -10.31 -6.95 3.40
N ASP A 272 -10.66 -6.24 4.46
CA ASP A 272 -10.62 -6.68 5.84
C ASP A 272 -11.39 -7.99 6.06
N LEU A 273 -12.66 -8.04 5.66
CA LEU A 273 -13.51 -9.21 5.85
C LEU A 273 -13.00 -10.41 5.04
N LYS A 274 -12.52 -10.18 3.82
CA LYS A 274 -11.95 -11.22 2.97
C LYS A 274 -10.66 -11.80 3.53
N MET A 275 -9.77 -10.95 4.05
CA MET A 275 -8.53 -11.41 4.69
C MET A 275 -8.82 -12.20 5.96
N ALA A 276 -9.76 -11.72 6.78
CA ALA A 276 -10.22 -12.44 7.97
C ALA A 276 -10.76 -13.83 7.62
N GLN A 277 -11.60 -13.91 6.58
CA GLN A 277 -12.18 -15.18 6.13
C GLN A 277 -11.13 -16.12 5.54
N ALA A 278 -10.22 -15.60 4.70
CA ALA A 278 -9.14 -16.38 4.10
C ALA A 278 -8.21 -16.97 5.18
N TYR A 279 -7.87 -16.15 6.18
CA TYR A 279 -7.10 -16.59 7.33
C TYR A 279 -7.82 -17.72 8.09
N ALA A 280 -9.10 -17.54 8.43
CA ALA A 280 -9.88 -18.56 9.12
C ALA A 280 -9.95 -19.89 8.34
N ASN A 281 -10.10 -19.82 7.02
CA ASN A 281 -10.09 -21.00 6.15
C ASN A 281 -8.74 -21.71 6.16
N LEU A 282 -7.63 -20.97 6.10
CA LEU A 282 -6.27 -21.51 6.17
C LEU A 282 -5.97 -22.18 7.51
N LYS A 283 -6.53 -21.67 8.62
CA LYS A 283 -6.44 -22.32 9.94
C LYS A 283 -7.20 -23.64 9.97
N ALA A 284 -8.38 -23.70 9.36
CA ALA A 284 -9.23 -24.89 9.35
C ALA A 284 -8.71 -25.98 8.39
N THR A 285 -8.20 -25.57 7.22
CA THR A 285 -7.68 -26.45 6.18
C THR A 285 -6.34 -25.92 5.70
N PRO A 286 -5.23 -26.29 6.36
CA PRO A 286 -3.91 -25.86 5.97
C PRO A 286 -3.58 -26.33 4.54
N ILE A 287 -3.04 -25.42 3.72
CA ILE A 287 -2.40 -25.81 2.47
C ILE A 287 -1.14 -26.66 2.78
N ALA A 288 -0.93 -27.70 1.96
CA ALA A 288 0.24 -28.57 2.06
C ALA A 288 1.53 -27.82 1.72
#